data_AF-M0I734-F1
#
_entry.id   AF-M0I734-F1
#
_cell.length_a   1.000
_cell.length_b   1.000
_cell.length_c   1.000
_cell.angle_alpha   90.00
_cell.angle_beta   90.00
_cell.angle_gamma   90.00
#
_symmetry.space_group_name_H-M   'P 1'
#
loop_
_entity.id
_entity.type
_entity.pdbx_description
1 polymer ?
#
loop_
_entity_poly.entity_id
_entity_poly.type
_entity_poly.pdbx_seq_one_letter_code
_entity_poly.pdbx_strand_id
1 'polypeptide(L)'
;MNGVPECLDMATKTFDKETLLDLTVNMVPLVIILFFVVAFAIANPFGFESLTSGIQYGLLIAPFVLLAVLTYLSGKAIAGAEQSGTVYPPGQATVPGVGPLHEEEATEASELEESDSPGAVEAAEETA
;
A
#
# COMPACT_ATOMS: atom_id res chain seq x y z
N MET A 1 28.61 -7.93 -24.38
CA MET A 1 27.73 -6.82 -23.96
C MET A 1 26.33 -7.10 -24.48
N ASN A 2 25.34 -6.93 -23.59
CA ASN A 2 23.91 -6.78 -23.86
C ASN A 2 23.11 -8.05 -24.17
N GLY A 3 22.58 -8.69 -23.12
CA GLY A 3 21.66 -9.81 -23.21
C GLY A 3 20.55 -9.82 -22.15
N VAL A 4 20.28 -8.68 -21.48
CA VAL A 4 19.20 -8.59 -20.49
C VAL A 4 18.41 -7.30 -20.68
N PRO A 5 17.28 -7.30 -21.44
CA PRO A 5 16.37 -6.15 -21.32
C PRO A 5 14.86 -6.45 -21.33
N GLU A 6 14.35 -7.67 -21.11
CA GLU A 6 12.88 -7.91 -21.17
C GLU A 6 12.23 -8.66 -19.99
N CYS A 7 12.95 -9.46 -19.20
CA CYS A 7 12.33 -10.25 -18.12
C CYS A 7 12.08 -9.46 -16.82
N LEU A 8 12.70 -8.29 -16.66
CA LEU A 8 12.67 -7.51 -15.41
C LEU A 8 11.47 -6.53 -15.34
N ASP A 9 10.98 -6.07 -16.50
CA ASP A 9 9.82 -5.17 -16.61
C ASP A 9 8.48 -5.90 -16.42
N MET A 10 8.42 -7.20 -16.74
CA MET A 10 7.17 -7.94 -16.75
C MET A 10 6.64 -8.23 -15.33
N ALA A 11 7.51 -8.48 -14.36
CA ALA A 11 7.15 -8.92 -13.00
C ALA A 11 6.60 -7.80 -12.10
N THR A 12 7.14 -6.59 -12.21
CA THR A 12 6.63 -5.42 -11.47
C THR A 12 5.26 -5.03 -12.03
N LYS A 13 5.13 -5.01 -13.36
CA LYS A 13 3.89 -4.64 -14.05
C LYS A 13 2.75 -5.64 -13.86
N THR A 14 3.01 -6.94 -13.67
CA THR A 14 1.95 -7.91 -13.38
C THR A 14 1.44 -7.79 -11.95
N PHE A 15 2.31 -7.63 -10.95
CA PHE A 15 1.86 -7.52 -9.56
C PHE A 15 0.94 -6.33 -9.34
N ASP A 16 1.29 -5.16 -9.87
CA ASP A 16 0.44 -3.96 -9.82
C ASP A 16 -0.92 -4.18 -10.50
N LYS A 17 -0.93 -4.87 -11.64
CA LYS A 17 -2.17 -5.15 -12.38
C LYS A 17 -3.07 -6.11 -11.64
N GLU A 18 -2.55 -7.21 -11.10
CA GLU A 18 -3.36 -8.19 -10.36
C GLU A 18 -3.94 -7.58 -9.07
N THR A 19 -3.15 -6.78 -8.35
CA THR A 19 -3.59 -6.08 -7.14
C THR A 19 -4.62 -4.99 -7.43
N LEU A 20 -4.37 -4.15 -8.45
CA LEU A 20 -5.32 -3.12 -8.89
C LEU A 20 -6.61 -3.77 -9.43
N LEU A 21 -6.49 -4.90 -10.13
CA LEU A 21 -7.62 -5.67 -10.65
C LEU A 21 -8.51 -6.20 -9.51
N ASP A 22 -7.94 -6.84 -8.49
CA ASP A 22 -8.72 -7.38 -7.36
C ASP A 22 -9.45 -6.25 -6.59
N LEU A 23 -8.74 -5.14 -6.31
CA LEU A 23 -9.32 -4.00 -5.62
C LEU A 23 -10.44 -3.33 -6.44
N THR A 24 -10.28 -3.23 -7.77
CA THR A 24 -11.30 -2.67 -8.66
C THR A 24 -12.50 -3.60 -8.80
N VAL A 25 -12.30 -4.91 -8.95
CA VAL A 25 -13.38 -5.90 -9.09
C VAL A 25 -14.28 -5.90 -7.86
N ASN A 26 -13.72 -5.66 -6.65
CA ASN A 26 -14.49 -5.53 -5.42
C ASN A 26 -15.19 -4.16 -5.27
N MET A 27 -14.59 -3.10 -5.83
CA MET A 27 -15.16 -1.75 -5.79
C MET A 27 -16.41 -1.59 -6.67
N VAL A 28 -16.49 -2.31 -7.80
CA VAL A 28 -17.65 -2.26 -8.71
C VAL A 28 -18.97 -2.62 -8.01
N PRO A 29 -19.08 -3.78 -7.31
CA PRO A 29 -20.25 -4.12 -6.49
C PRO A 29 -20.65 -3.02 -5.49
N LEU A 30 -19.68 -2.38 -4.84
CA LEU A 30 -19.92 -1.34 -3.85
C LEU A 30 -20.62 -0.13 -4.48
N VAL A 31 -20.11 0.33 -5.62
CA VAL A 31 -20.68 1.48 -6.36
C VAL A 31 -22.09 1.20 -6.85
N ILE A 32 -22.35 0.01 -7.43
CA ILE A 32 -23.70 -0.31 -7.94
C ILE A 32 -24.72 -0.44 -6.80
N ILE A 33 -24.35 -1.02 -5.65
CA ILE A 33 -25.26 -1.14 -4.51
C ILE A 33 -25.54 0.25 -3.93
N LEU A 34 -24.52 1.09 -3.76
CA LEU A 34 -24.69 2.46 -3.29
C LEU A 34 -25.64 3.25 -4.20
N PHE A 35 -25.49 3.11 -5.51
CA PHE A 35 -26.41 3.71 -6.48
C PHE A 35 -27.85 3.25 -6.25
N PHE A 36 -28.11 1.95 -6.09
CA PHE A 36 -29.45 1.45 -5.85
C PHE A 36 -30.03 1.90 -4.50
N VAL A 37 -29.21 1.95 -3.45
CA VAL A 37 -29.63 2.48 -2.15
C VAL A 37 -30.11 3.92 -2.29
N VAL A 38 -29.35 4.77 -2.98
CA VAL A 38 -29.73 6.17 -3.22
C VAL A 38 -30.96 6.27 -4.14
N ALA A 39 -30.99 5.48 -5.21
CA ALA A 39 -32.11 5.46 -6.15
C ALA A 39 -33.42 5.08 -5.45
N PHE A 40 -33.41 4.04 -4.62
CA PHE A 40 -34.59 3.62 -3.85
C PHE A 40 -34.94 4.56 -2.70
N ALA A 41 -33.99 5.33 -2.19
CA ALA A 41 -34.27 6.37 -1.21
C ALA A 41 -35.06 7.54 -1.81
N ILE A 42 -34.78 7.88 -3.08
CA ILE A 42 -35.45 8.98 -3.79
C ILE A 42 -36.74 8.52 -4.46
N ALA A 43 -36.70 7.38 -5.14
CA ALA A 43 -37.79 6.82 -5.92
C ALA A 43 -37.98 5.35 -5.52
N ASN A 44 -38.90 5.12 -4.58
CA ASN A 44 -39.23 3.77 -4.12
C ASN A 44 -40.43 3.20 -4.91
N PRO A 45 -40.23 2.29 -5.88
CA PRO A 45 -41.31 1.72 -6.66
C PRO A 45 -42.15 0.68 -5.91
N PHE A 46 -41.67 0.17 -4.77
CA PHE A 46 -42.30 -0.90 -4.00
C PHE A 46 -43.06 -0.41 -2.76
N GLY A 47 -43.11 0.91 -2.53
CA GLY A 47 -43.79 1.55 -1.40
C GLY A 47 -42.98 1.56 -0.10
N PHE A 48 -43.45 2.33 0.89
CA PHE A 48 -42.74 2.56 2.17
C PHE A 48 -43.24 1.68 3.32
N GLU A 49 -43.73 0.47 3.02
CA GLU A 49 -44.10 -0.49 4.06
C GLU A 49 -42.86 -0.94 4.84
N SER A 50 -42.89 -0.79 6.17
CA SER A 50 -41.71 -0.95 7.03
C SER A 50 -41.04 -2.32 6.92
N LEU A 51 -41.82 -3.40 6.78
CA LEU A 51 -41.28 -4.76 6.69
C LEU A 51 -40.60 -5.00 5.33
N THR A 52 -41.28 -4.66 4.23
CA THR A 52 -40.78 -4.87 2.87
C THR A 52 -39.55 -4.01 2.58
N SER A 53 -39.61 -2.73 2.96
CA SER A 53 -38.50 -1.79 2.82
C SER A 53 -37.30 -2.21 3.68
N GLY A 54 -37.55 -2.67 4.91
CA GLY A 54 -36.51 -3.19 5.80
C GLY A 54 -35.78 -4.40 5.21
N ILE A 55 -36.51 -5.34 4.62
CA ILE A 55 -35.91 -6.50 3.94
C ILE A 55 -35.13 -6.07 2.70
N GLN A 56 -35.68 -5.19 1.85
CA GLN A 56 -35.02 -4.67 0.66
C GLN A 56 -33.68 -3.99 0.99
N TYR A 57 -33.69 -3.03 1.93
CA TYR A 57 -32.46 -2.36 2.35
C TYR A 57 -31.54 -3.31 3.10
N GLY A 58 -32.07 -4.26 3.87
CA GLY A 58 -31.27 -5.30 4.51
C GLY A 58 -30.47 -6.12 3.49
N LEU A 59 -31.10 -6.54 2.39
CA LEU A 59 -30.44 -7.27 1.30
C LEU A 59 -29.41 -6.44 0.52
N LEU A 60 -29.53 -5.11 0.51
CA LEU A 60 -28.54 -4.23 -0.13
C LEU A 60 -27.41 -3.87 0.83
N ILE A 61 -27.74 -3.44 2.04
CA ILE A 61 -26.79 -2.93 3.03
C ILE A 61 -25.94 -4.06 3.61
N ALA A 62 -26.50 -5.25 3.86
CA ALA A 62 -25.73 -6.36 4.42
C ALA A 62 -24.53 -6.77 3.52
N PRO A 63 -24.71 -7.08 2.21
CA PRO A 63 -23.57 -7.36 1.34
C PRO A 63 -22.70 -6.12 1.11
N PHE A 64 -23.27 -4.90 1.09
CA PHE A 64 -22.48 -3.67 0.97
C PHE A 64 -21.47 -3.53 2.11
N VAL A 65 -21.91 -3.68 3.37
CA VAL A 65 -21.04 -3.56 4.53
C VAL A 65 -20.01 -4.68 4.56
N LEU A 66 -20.44 -5.93 4.30
CA LEU A 66 -19.54 -7.07 4.29
C LEU A 66 -18.43 -6.92 3.23
N LEU A 67 -18.81 -6.56 2.00
CA LEU A 67 -17.84 -6.33 0.92
C LEU A 67 -16.99 -5.10 1.15
N ALA A 68 -17.54 -4.01 1.69
CA ALA A 68 -16.76 -2.82 2.03
C ALA A 68 -15.68 -3.13 3.07
N VAL A 69 -16.01 -3.91 4.11
CA VAL A 69 -15.04 -4.35 5.12
C VAL A 69 -13.97 -5.22 4.48
N LEU A 70 -14.34 -6.23 3.68
CA LEU A 70 -13.37 -7.10 3.01
C LEU A 70 -12.47 -6.32 2.04
N THR A 71 -13.05 -5.44 1.24
CA THR A 71 -12.31 -4.57 0.30
C THR A 71 -11.34 -3.66 1.05
N TYR A 72 -11.78 -3.07 2.16
CA TYR A 72 -10.94 -2.21 2.99
C TYR A 72 -9.78 -2.99 3.63
N LEU A 73 -10.05 -4.18 4.17
CA LEU A 73 -9.01 -5.03 4.75
C LEU A 73 -8.00 -5.49 3.69
N SER A 74 -8.46 -5.88 2.50
CA SER A 74 -7.59 -6.19 1.37
C SER A 74 -6.71 -4.99 1.00
N GLY A 75 -7.31 -3.83 0.74
CA GLY A 75 -6.58 -2.61 0.39
C GLY A 75 -5.58 -2.18 1.47
N LYS A 76 -5.95 -2.29 2.75
CA LYS A 76 -5.08 -1.97 3.87
C LYS A 76 -3.92 -2.95 4.03
N ALA A 77 -4.14 -4.25 3.80
CA ALA A 77 -3.09 -5.25 3.82
C ALA A 77 -2.08 -5.03 2.70
N ILE A 78 -2.55 -4.67 1.50
CA ILE A 78 -1.72 -4.36 0.34
C ILE A 78 -0.82 -3.15 0.61
N ALA A 79 -1.39 -2.03 1.05
CA ALA A 79 -0.62 -0.82 1.37
C ALA A 79 0.45 -1.03 2.46
N GLY A 80 0.23 -1.99 3.37
CA GLY A 80 1.21 -2.39 4.39
C GLY A 80 2.31 -3.34 3.87
N ALA A 81 1.99 -4.20 2.89
CA ALA A 81 2.96 -5.09 2.27
C ALA A 81 3.97 -4.33 1.39
N GLU A 82 3.52 -3.28 0.70
CA GLU A 82 4.41 -2.39 -0.07
C GLU A 82 5.43 -1.66 0.82
N GLN A 83 5.08 -1.40 2.08
CA GLN A 83 5.93 -0.68 3.05
C GLN A 83 6.97 -1.57 3.75
N SER A 84 6.87 -2.90 3.64
CA SER A 84 7.69 -3.86 4.41
C SER A 84 8.42 -4.90 3.54
N GLY A 85 8.20 -4.89 2.23
CA GLY A 85 8.86 -5.81 1.31
C GLY A 85 10.29 -5.38 1.01
N THR A 86 11.27 -6.13 1.52
CA THR A 86 12.64 -6.07 1.00
C THR A 86 12.65 -6.60 -0.43
N VAL A 87 12.58 -5.69 -1.40
CA VAL A 87 12.66 -6.02 -2.83
C VAL A 87 14.12 -6.33 -3.15
N TYR A 88 14.46 -7.62 -3.19
CA TYR A 88 15.72 -8.04 -3.76
C TYR A 88 15.70 -7.80 -5.28
N PRO A 89 16.74 -7.19 -5.85
CA PRO A 89 16.87 -7.08 -7.30
C PRO A 89 16.77 -8.47 -7.96
N PRO A 90 15.98 -8.63 -9.04
CA PRO A 90 15.88 -9.88 -9.76
C PRO A 90 17.27 -10.34 -10.21
N GLY A 91 17.74 -11.48 -9.68
CA GLY A 91 19.06 -12.04 -9.98
C GLY A 91 20.06 -12.11 -8.82
N GLN A 92 19.74 -11.60 -7.64
CA GLN A 92 20.65 -11.62 -6.47
C GLN A 92 20.25 -12.61 -5.35
N ALA A 93 19.12 -13.31 -5.48
CA ALA A 93 18.61 -14.22 -4.44
C ALA A 93 19.50 -15.46 -4.16
N THR A 94 20.55 -15.68 -4.96
CA THR A 94 21.49 -16.81 -4.82
C THR A 94 22.92 -16.39 -4.55
N VAL A 95 23.21 -15.09 -4.40
CA VAL A 95 24.57 -14.58 -4.17
C VAL A 95 24.79 -14.46 -2.65
N PRO A 96 25.74 -15.20 -2.05
CA PRO A 96 26.05 -15.05 -0.63
C PRO A 96 26.69 -13.68 -0.36
N GLY A 97 26.06 -12.85 0.47
CA GLY A 97 26.70 -11.65 1.06
C GLY A 97 26.07 -10.29 0.76
N VAL A 98 24.89 -10.20 0.15
CA VAL A 98 24.20 -8.90 -0.05
C VAL A 98 23.03 -8.78 0.92
N GLY A 99 23.16 -7.86 1.89
CA GLY A 99 22.08 -7.48 2.79
C GLY A 99 21.01 -6.65 2.06
N PRO A 100 19.75 -6.67 2.53
CA PRO A 100 18.69 -5.87 1.93
C PRO A 100 19.06 -4.38 1.94
N LEU A 101 18.76 -3.69 0.83
CA LEU A 101 19.13 -2.30 0.51
C LEU A 101 18.67 -1.22 1.53
N HIS A 102 17.95 -1.61 2.60
CA HIS A 102 17.52 -0.71 3.65
C HIS A 102 18.48 -0.64 4.85
N GLU A 103 19.51 -1.50 4.89
CA GLU A 103 20.57 -1.44 5.91
C GLU A 103 21.72 -0.49 5.51
N GLU A 104 21.87 -0.16 4.23
CA GLU A 104 22.99 0.69 3.77
C GLU A 104 22.72 2.19 3.97
N GLU A 105 21.50 2.68 3.78
CA GLU A 105 21.18 4.12 4.04
C GLU A 105 21.29 4.50 5.52
N ALA A 106 21.01 3.58 6.45
CA ALA A 106 21.16 3.83 7.88
C ALA A 106 22.63 3.88 8.31
N THR A 107 23.51 3.22 7.56
CA THR A 107 24.95 3.19 7.86
C THR A 107 25.65 4.41 7.26
N GLU A 108 25.27 4.84 6.06
CA GLU A 108 25.81 6.03 5.40
C GLU A 108 25.42 7.35 6.10
N ALA A 109 24.21 7.43 6.68
CA ALA A 109 23.80 8.60 7.46
C ALA A 109 24.60 8.78 8.76
N SER A 110 25.14 7.69 9.32
CA SER A 110 25.97 7.73 10.53
C SER A 110 27.44 8.08 10.26
N GLU A 111 27.96 7.82 9.05
CA GLU A 111 29.36 8.11 8.70
C GLU A 111 29.59 9.58 8.29
N LEU A 112 28.54 10.31 7.89
CA LEU A 112 28.65 11.72 7.52
C LEU A 112 28.64 12.68 8.72
N GLU A 113 28.07 12.30 9.87
CA GLU A 113 28.08 13.16 11.08
C GLU A 113 29.40 13.08 11.89
N GLU A 114 30.25 12.08 11.69
CA GLU A 114 31.52 11.93 12.44
C GLU A 114 32.72 12.67 11.80
N SER A 115 32.56 13.27 10.61
CA SER A 115 33.66 13.93 9.89
C SER A 115 33.78 15.45 10.09
N ASP A 116 32.83 16.12 10.75
CA ASP A 116 32.92 17.57 11.06
C ASP A 116 33.30 17.84 12.51
N SER A 117 34.49 17.36 12.91
CA SER A 117 35.22 17.93 14.03
C SER A 117 36.59 18.38 13.53
N PRO A 118 36.79 19.68 13.27
CA PRO A 118 38.14 20.18 13.15
C PRO A 118 38.74 20.23 14.55
N GLY A 119 39.76 19.39 14.73
CA GLY A 119 40.53 19.27 15.95
C GLY A 119 41.18 20.58 16.39
N ALA A 120 41.41 20.61 17.69
CA ALA A 120 42.19 21.58 18.44
C ALA A 120 43.55 21.91 17.83
N VAL A 121 43.95 23.19 17.83
CA VAL A 121 45.27 23.66 18.28
C VAL A 121 45.28 25.16 18.57
N GLU A 122 45.91 25.51 19.70
CA GLU A 122 46.44 26.81 20.17
C GLU A 122 45.42 27.89 20.60
N ALA A 123 45.54 28.61 21.72
CA ALA A 123 46.69 28.92 22.58
C ALA A 123 46.27 29.13 24.05
N ALA A 124 47.22 28.89 24.96
CA ALA A 124 47.13 29.29 26.37
C ALA A 124 47.36 30.80 26.54
N GLU A 125 46.53 31.48 27.35
CA GLU A 125 46.99 32.59 28.21
C GLU A 125 45.98 32.84 29.36
N GLU A 126 46.47 32.64 30.58
CA GLU A 126 46.27 33.44 31.79
C GLU A 126 44.93 34.18 32.02
N THR A 127 44.19 33.82 33.07
CA THR A 127 43.78 34.73 34.17
C THR A 127 42.89 34.06 35.23
N ALA A 128 43.22 34.37 36.49
CA ALA A 128 42.54 34.13 37.77
C ALA A 128 42.77 32.78 38.50
#